data_AF-A0A850BEE6-F1
#
_entry.id   AF-A0A850BEE6-F1
#
_cell.length_a   1.000
_cell.length_b   1.000
_cell.length_c   1.000
_cell.angle_alpha   90.00
_cell.angle_beta   90.00
_cell.angle_gamma   90.00
#
_symmetry.space_group_name_H-M   'P 1'
#
loop_
_entity.id
_entity.type
_entity.pdbx_description
1 polymer ?
#
loop_
_entity_poly.entity_id
_entity_poly.type
_entity_poly.pdbx_seq_one_letter_code
_entity_poly.pdbx_strand_id
1 'polypeptide(L)'
;MRNTKNRTIISIGLLVFAALAGGCDESNNNNKGPSQGPRRAELRAVGPSTIEIIPAPGQLAHCLVYTESEKGVIRQLTMSFEDQSVPCEAGTPIGGEKYKIPVNEGKVRAYVIFSDRPLKGATVAGQLNEAWNDKRPFTAMDLRAPGQVAIETLEFTPSK
;
A
#
# COMPACT_ATOMS: atom_id res chain seq x y z
N MET A 1 -22.00 -7.96 -82.29
CA MET A 1 -22.38 -9.36 -82.02
C MET A 1 -21.21 -10.09 -81.39
N ARG A 2 -21.33 -10.57 -80.14
CA ARG A 2 -20.48 -11.59 -79.45
C ARG A 2 -18.97 -11.24 -79.34
N ASN A 3 -18.16 -11.64 -78.37
CA ASN A 3 -18.29 -12.42 -77.14
C ASN A 3 -17.00 -12.16 -76.32
N THR A 4 -17.15 -11.88 -75.03
CA THR A 4 -16.40 -12.43 -73.88
C THR A 4 -14.98 -13.00 -74.05
N LYS A 5 -14.03 -12.51 -73.22
CA LYS A 5 -13.24 -13.25 -72.18
C LYS A 5 -11.99 -12.42 -71.78
N ASN A 6 -11.97 -11.79 -70.60
CA ASN A 6 -11.48 -12.29 -69.30
C ASN A 6 -10.01 -12.75 -69.25
N ARG A 7 -9.18 -12.02 -68.48
CA ARG A 7 -8.20 -12.46 -67.44
C ARG A 7 -7.28 -11.28 -67.08
N THR A 8 -7.52 -10.56 -65.99
CA THR A 8 -7.02 -10.83 -64.61
C THR A 8 -5.50 -10.76 -64.49
N ILE A 9 -4.99 -9.67 -63.92
CA ILE A 9 -4.03 -9.60 -62.79
C ILE A 9 -4.15 -8.16 -62.27
N ILE A 10 -4.77 -7.96 -61.11
CA ILE A 10 -4.74 -6.68 -60.39
C ILE A 10 -3.92 -6.96 -59.13
N SER A 11 -2.67 -6.50 -59.12
CA SER A 11 -1.86 -6.41 -57.91
C SER A 11 -2.42 -5.25 -57.08
N ILE A 12 -3.31 -5.58 -56.14
CA ILE A 12 -3.84 -4.62 -55.17
C ILE A 12 -2.74 -4.40 -54.12
N GLY A 13 -2.08 -3.25 -54.23
CA GLY A 13 -1.18 -2.73 -53.21
C GLY A 13 -1.95 -2.53 -51.91
N LEU A 14 -1.50 -3.24 -50.88
CA LEU A 14 -2.00 -3.16 -49.52
C LEU A 14 -1.53 -1.82 -48.90
N LEU A 15 -2.37 -0.78 -48.96
CA LEU A 15 -2.18 0.46 -48.21
C LEU A 15 -3.06 0.41 -46.95
N VAL A 16 -2.50 -0.17 -45.89
CA VAL A 16 -3.02 -0.03 -44.52
C VAL A 16 -2.32 1.17 -43.89
N PHE A 17 -2.93 2.35 -43.99
CA PHE A 17 -2.61 3.45 -43.07
C PHE A 17 -3.58 3.36 -41.90
N ALA A 18 -3.06 2.84 -40.78
CA ALA A 18 -3.75 2.80 -39.51
C ALA A 18 -3.99 4.23 -39.01
N ALA A 19 -5.27 4.61 -38.87
CA ALA A 19 -5.68 5.78 -38.12
C ALA A 19 -5.51 5.50 -36.62
N LEU A 20 -4.39 5.92 -36.04
CA LEU A 20 -4.21 5.98 -34.59
C LEU A 20 -4.68 7.35 -34.09
N ALA A 21 -6.00 7.54 -34.05
CA ALA A 21 -6.63 8.51 -33.15
C ALA A 21 -6.67 7.89 -31.74
N GLY A 22 -5.52 7.90 -31.06
CA GLY A 22 -5.43 7.61 -29.64
C GLY A 22 -5.82 8.85 -28.84
N GLY A 23 -7.12 9.09 -28.71
CA GLY A 23 -7.65 9.90 -27.62
C GLY A 23 -7.40 9.16 -26.31
N CYS A 24 -6.43 9.61 -25.52
CA CYS A 24 -6.39 9.30 -24.10
C CYS A 24 -7.25 10.35 -23.39
N ASP A 25 -8.54 10.07 -23.29
CA ASP A 25 -9.38 10.72 -22.31
C ASP A 25 -9.22 10.02 -20.95
N GLU A 26 -9.28 10.84 -19.89
CA GLU A 26 -9.73 10.48 -18.55
C GLU A 26 -8.82 9.69 -17.59
N SER A 27 -8.08 10.43 -16.74
CA SER A 27 -8.38 10.44 -15.30
C SER A 27 -7.61 11.53 -14.57
N ASN A 28 -8.30 12.65 -14.39
CA ASN A 28 -8.08 13.57 -13.30
C ASN A 28 -8.37 12.83 -11.98
N ASN A 29 -7.34 12.47 -11.23
CA ASN A 29 -7.52 12.18 -9.81
C ASN A 29 -6.35 12.77 -9.01
N ASN A 30 -6.71 13.80 -8.24
CA ASN A 30 -5.85 14.53 -7.33
C ASN A 30 -5.38 13.61 -6.18
N ASN A 31 -4.20 13.93 -5.63
CA ASN A 31 -3.50 13.26 -4.51
C ASN A 31 -2.63 12.05 -4.87
N LYS A 32 -1.55 12.28 -5.64
CA LYS A 32 -0.37 11.41 -5.59
C LYS A 32 0.63 11.99 -4.58
N GLY A 33 0.49 11.58 -3.32
CA GLY A 33 1.59 11.62 -2.36
C GLY A 33 2.78 10.79 -2.88
N PRO A 34 3.97 10.89 -2.27
CA PRO A 34 5.21 10.34 -2.83
C PRO A 34 5.06 8.85 -3.12
N SER A 35 5.12 8.51 -4.41
CA SER A 35 5.00 7.15 -4.94
C SER A 35 6.32 6.38 -4.73
N GLN A 36 6.42 5.68 -3.60
CA GLN A 36 7.57 4.86 -3.20
C GLN A 36 7.34 3.38 -3.56
N GLY A 37 8.19 2.81 -4.42
CA GLY A 37 8.34 1.35 -4.63
C GLY A 37 7.07 0.55 -5.00
N PRO A 38 7.20 -0.79 -5.16
CA PRO A 38 6.03 -1.66 -5.18
C PRO A 38 5.36 -1.65 -3.79
N ARG A 39 4.05 -1.42 -3.76
CA ARG A 39 3.23 -1.39 -2.53
C ARG A 39 3.33 -2.71 -1.79
N ARG A 40 3.67 -2.67 -0.50
CA ARG A 40 3.86 -3.86 0.35
C ARG A 40 2.61 -4.27 1.12
N ALA A 41 1.68 -3.33 1.30
CA ALA A 41 0.37 -3.58 1.87
C ALA A 41 -0.69 -2.66 1.26
N GLU A 42 -1.93 -3.10 1.38
CA GLU A 42 -3.13 -2.34 1.10
C GLU A 42 -3.85 -2.01 2.41
N LEU A 43 -4.39 -0.80 2.52
CA LEU A 43 -5.33 -0.44 3.56
C LEU A 43 -6.73 -0.46 2.95
N ARG A 44 -7.62 -1.29 3.51
CA ARG A 44 -9.01 -1.39 3.11
C ARG A 44 -9.90 -0.78 4.19
N ALA A 45 -10.63 0.27 3.84
CA ALA A 45 -11.68 0.80 4.72
C ALA A 45 -12.87 -0.17 4.73
N VAL A 46 -13.23 -0.66 5.92
CA VAL A 46 -14.39 -1.55 6.13
C VAL A 46 -15.50 -0.86 6.94
N GLY A 47 -15.35 0.43 7.19
CA GLY A 47 -16.30 1.31 7.86
C GLY A 47 -15.77 2.74 7.91
N PRO A 48 -16.53 3.69 8.48
CA PRO A 48 -16.16 5.11 8.50
C PRO A 48 -14.89 5.37 9.35
N SER A 49 -14.64 4.53 10.35
CA SER A 49 -13.51 4.63 11.28
C SER A 49 -12.82 3.27 11.50
N THR A 50 -12.94 2.35 10.53
CA THR A 50 -12.45 0.98 10.68
C THR A 50 -11.73 0.52 9.43
N ILE A 51 -10.55 -0.06 9.61
CA ILE A 51 -9.66 -0.49 8.53
C ILE A 51 -9.23 -1.94 8.71
N GLU A 52 -8.91 -2.58 7.59
CA GLU A 52 -8.11 -3.79 7.52
C GLU A 52 -6.81 -3.45 6.78
N ILE A 53 -5.70 -4.08 7.16
CA ILE A 53 -4.43 -3.95 6.47
C ILE A 53 -4.05 -5.32 5.92
N ILE A 54 -3.83 -5.38 4.60
CA ILE A 54 -3.65 -6.63 3.86
C ILE A 54 -2.24 -6.62 3.24
N PRO A 55 -1.34 -7.51 3.66
CA PRO A 55 -0.01 -7.63 3.07
C PRO A 55 -0.08 -8.11 1.62
N ALA A 56 0.78 -7.54 0.78
CA ALA A 56 1.03 -8.06 -0.56
C ALA A 56 1.78 -9.42 -0.49
N PRO A 57 1.79 -10.21 -1.57
CA PRO A 57 2.65 -11.38 -1.66
C PRO A 57 4.15 -11.04 -1.50
N GLY A 58 4.92 -11.99 -0.96
CA GLY A 58 6.38 -11.88 -0.86
C GLY A 58 6.91 -10.94 0.23
N GLN A 59 6.08 -10.52 1.19
CA GLN A 59 6.55 -9.79 2.36
C GLN A 59 7.23 -10.72 3.38
N LEU A 60 7.93 -10.11 4.35
CA LEU A 60 8.61 -10.83 5.42
C LEU A 60 7.60 -11.43 6.42
N ALA A 61 8.01 -12.49 7.12
CA ALA A 61 7.12 -13.38 7.87
C ALA A 61 6.43 -12.76 9.10
N HIS A 62 6.90 -11.63 9.61
CA HIS A 62 6.39 -10.99 10.80
C HIS A 62 5.95 -9.56 10.54
N CYS A 63 4.76 -9.21 11.06
CA CYS A 63 4.15 -7.89 10.92
C CYS A 63 3.88 -7.23 12.27
N LEU A 64 4.17 -5.93 12.32
CA LEU A 64 3.87 -5.08 13.45
C LEU A 64 3.29 -3.78 12.91
N VAL A 65 2.16 -3.34 13.46
CA VAL A 65 1.42 -2.19 12.92
C VAL A 65 1.27 -1.13 14.01
N TYR A 66 1.63 0.11 13.65
CA TYR A 66 1.35 1.30 14.45
C TYR A 66 0.52 2.29 13.66
N THR A 67 -0.24 3.11 14.37
CA THR A 67 -0.78 4.37 13.83
C THR A 67 -0.18 5.54 14.57
N GLU A 68 0.08 6.61 13.83
CA GLU A 68 0.46 7.91 14.33
C GLU A 68 -0.56 8.93 13.80
N SER A 69 -1.25 9.61 14.70
CA SER A 69 -2.22 10.65 14.33
C SER A 69 -1.56 12.00 14.07
N GLU A 70 -2.26 12.89 13.37
CA GLU A 70 -1.85 14.30 13.21
C GLU A 70 -1.70 15.03 14.56
N LYS A 71 -2.29 14.49 15.63
CA LYS A 71 -2.18 14.98 17.01
C LYS A 71 -1.01 14.35 17.79
N GLY A 72 -0.22 13.49 17.16
CA GLY A 72 0.91 12.80 17.77
C GLY A 72 0.55 11.63 18.67
N VAL A 73 -0.66 11.07 18.53
CA VAL A 73 -1.03 9.85 19.26
C VAL A 73 -0.47 8.66 18.50
N ILE A 74 0.46 7.94 19.12
CA ILE A 74 1.01 6.69 18.59
C ILE A 74 0.30 5.51 19.27
N ARG A 75 -0.26 4.59 18.49
CA ARG A 75 -0.92 3.37 18.98
C ARG A 75 -0.35 2.14 18.29
N GLN A 76 -0.11 1.08 19.05
CA GLN A 76 0.12 -0.24 18.50
C GLN A 76 -1.24 -0.87 18.15
N LEU A 77 -1.40 -1.34 16.91
CA LEU A 77 -2.61 -2.01 16.46
C LEU A 77 -2.51 -3.53 16.61
N THR A 78 -1.35 -4.10 16.30
CA THR A 78 -1.08 -5.53 16.49
C THR A 78 -0.76 -5.82 17.97
N MET A 79 -1.78 -6.23 18.73
CA MET A 79 -1.63 -6.60 20.14
C MET A 79 -1.48 -8.12 20.26
N SER A 80 -0.27 -8.59 20.58
CA SER A 80 -0.05 -10.00 20.96
C SER A 80 0.25 -10.10 22.45
N PHE A 81 0.02 -11.27 23.04
CA PHE A 81 0.21 -11.49 24.49
C PHE A 81 1.65 -11.19 24.96
N GLU A 82 2.64 -11.46 24.11
CA GLU A 82 4.06 -11.26 24.43
C GLU A 82 4.63 -9.91 23.94
N ASP A 83 3.76 -9.02 23.46
CA ASP A 83 4.13 -7.76 22.81
C ASP A 83 5.13 -7.98 21.66
N GLN A 84 4.85 -8.97 20.83
CA GLN A 84 5.63 -9.31 19.64
C GLN A 84 4.84 -9.02 18.36
N SER A 85 5.58 -8.79 17.27
CA SER A 85 5.04 -8.85 15.91
C SER A 85 4.29 -10.16 15.67
N VAL A 86 3.17 -10.08 14.97
CA VAL A 86 2.31 -11.23 14.63
C VAL A 86 2.78 -11.89 13.32
N PRO A 87 2.38 -13.14 13.04
CA PRO A 87 2.57 -13.74 11.71
C PRO A 87 1.99 -12.85 10.61
N CYS A 88 2.70 -12.75 9.49
CA CYS A 88 2.31 -11.93 8.36
C CYS A 88 2.07 -12.78 7.11
N GLU A 89 0.80 -13.13 6.90
CA GLU A 89 0.37 -13.88 5.74
C GLU A 89 -0.11 -12.93 4.64
N ALA A 90 0.25 -13.25 3.40
CA ALA A 90 -0.17 -12.45 2.26
C ALA A 90 -1.67 -12.61 2.00
N GLY A 91 -2.34 -11.50 1.65
CA GLY A 91 -3.75 -11.50 1.26
C GLY A 91 -4.74 -11.65 2.41
N THR A 92 -4.28 -11.86 3.64
CA THR A 92 -5.14 -11.90 4.84
C THR A 92 -4.94 -10.63 5.68
N PRO A 93 -5.97 -10.16 6.41
CA PRO A 93 -5.78 -9.04 7.33
C PRO A 93 -4.70 -9.36 8.36
N ILE A 94 -3.78 -8.42 8.61
CA ILE A 94 -2.76 -8.58 9.65
C ILE A 94 -3.44 -8.87 11.00
N GLY A 95 -2.99 -9.91 11.69
CA GLY A 95 -3.59 -10.37 12.95
C GLY A 95 -5.00 -10.97 12.80
N GLY A 96 -5.58 -11.04 11.60
CA GLY A 96 -6.97 -11.46 11.39
C GLY A 96 -8.00 -10.46 11.94
N GLU A 97 -7.59 -9.21 12.18
CA GLU A 97 -8.37 -8.21 12.92
C GLU A 97 -8.80 -7.02 12.04
N LYS A 98 -9.84 -6.34 12.51
CA LYS A 98 -10.25 -5.02 12.04
C LYS A 98 -9.80 -3.98 13.06
N TYR A 99 -9.13 -2.94 12.61
CA TYR A 99 -8.62 -1.89 13.48
C TYR A 99 -9.55 -0.69 13.49
N LYS A 100 -10.02 -0.32 14.68
CA LYS A 100 -10.84 0.89 14.88
C LYS A 100 -9.93 2.08 15.16
N ILE A 101 -10.01 3.10 14.32
CA ILE A 101 -9.25 4.35 14.46
C ILE A 101 -10.18 5.43 15.03
N PRO A 102 -9.93 5.99 16.21
CA PRO A 102 -10.82 6.99 16.80
C PRO A 102 -10.95 8.25 15.94
N VAL A 103 -12.20 8.67 15.66
CA VAL A 103 -12.47 9.85 14.80
C VAL A 103 -11.83 11.13 15.38
N ASN A 104 -11.74 11.23 16.70
CA ASN A 104 -11.11 12.36 17.38
C ASN A 104 -9.59 12.42 17.21
N GLU A 105 -8.93 11.39 16.67
CA GLU A 105 -7.50 11.41 16.37
C GLU A 105 -7.19 12.12 15.05
N GLY A 106 -8.16 12.27 14.14
CA GLY A 106 -7.95 12.92 12.85
C GLY A 106 -7.21 12.03 11.86
N LYS A 107 -6.55 12.62 10.86
CA LYS A 107 -5.77 11.85 9.87
C LYS A 107 -4.66 11.06 10.59
N VAL A 108 -4.50 9.80 10.21
CA VAL A 108 -3.45 8.92 10.72
C VAL A 108 -2.55 8.40 9.61
N ARG A 109 -1.26 8.21 9.95
CA ARG A 109 -0.32 7.38 9.21
C ARG A 109 -0.24 6.02 9.88
N ALA A 110 -0.53 4.96 9.16
CA ALA A 110 -0.30 3.60 9.59
C ALA A 110 1.08 3.12 9.09
N TYR A 111 1.95 2.76 10.02
CA TYR A 111 3.25 2.14 9.74
C TYR A 111 3.10 0.63 9.82
N VAL A 112 3.27 -0.04 8.70
CA VAL A 112 3.31 -1.50 8.61
C VAL A 112 4.78 -1.92 8.53
N ILE A 113 5.30 -2.47 9.62
CA ILE A 113 6.66 -2.98 9.70
C ILE A 113 6.65 -4.48 9.39
N PHE A 114 7.38 -4.86 8.34
CA PHE A 114 7.65 -6.23 7.96
C PHE A 114 9.04 -6.62 8.44
N SER A 115 9.19 -7.83 8.96
CA SER A 115 10.47 -8.35 9.47
C SER A 115 10.63 -9.85 9.26
N ASP A 116 11.87 -10.30 9.06
CA ASP A 116 12.21 -11.73 8.96
C ASP A 116 12.36 -12.39 10.34
N ARG A 117 12.31 -11.60 11.42
CA ARG A 117 12.41 -12.04 12.81
C ARG A 117 11.37 -11.34 13.68
N PRO A 118 10.94 -11.95 14.80
CA PRO A 118 10.03 -11.30 15.73
C PRO A 118 10.58 -9.97 16.27
N LEU A 119 9.74 -8.94 16.26
CA LEU A 119 10.05 -7.62 16.82
C LEU A 119 9.28 -7.39 18.11
N LYS A 120 9.91 -6.73 19.08
CA LYS A 120 9.24 -6.28 20.32
C LYS A 120 8.51 -4.97 20.09
N GLY A 121 7.21 -4.96 20.37
CA GLY A 121 6.33 -3.83 20.15
C GLY A 121 6.81 -2.57 20.84
N ALA A 122 6.99 -2.63 22.17
CA ALA A 122 7.46 -1.51 22.97
C ALA A 122 8.78 -0.88 22.46
N THR A 123 9.70 -1.70 21.94
CA THR A 123 10.97 -1.23 21.38
C THR A 123 10.78 -0.44 20.08
N VAL A 124 9.88 -0.89 19.20
CA VAL A 124 9.55 -0.17 17.96
C VAL A 124 8.77 1.11 18.28
N ALA A 125 7.82 1.03 19.22
CA ALA A 125 7.06 2.19 19.68
C ALA A 125 7.95 3.30 20.23
N GLY A 126 8.98 2.95 21.01
CA GLY A 126 9.95 3.93 21.52
C GLY A 126 10.70 4.68 20.41
N GLN A 127 11.11 3.97 19.37
CA GLN A 127 11.81 4.57 18.22
C GLN A 127 10.89 5.42 17.34
N LEU A 128 9.63 5.00 17.19
CA LEU A 128 8.62 5.80 16.49
C LEU A 128 8.32 7.11 17.25
N ASN A 129 8.24 7.05 18.58
CA ASN A 129 8.11 8.24 19.42
C ASN A 129 9.33 9.16 19.33
N GLU A 130 10.55 8.61 19.33
CA GLU A 130 11.81 9.35 19.12
C GLU A 130 11.75 10.13 17.78
N ALA A 131 11.40 9.45 16.69
CA ALA A 131 11.27 10.07 15.37
C ALA A 131 10.20 11.18 15.31
N TRP A 132 9.03 10.96 15.93
CA TRP A 132 7.97 11.97 16.02
C TRP A 132 8.42 13.21 16.79
N ASN A 133 9.05 13.03 17.96
CA ASN A 133 9.54 14.13 18.79
C ASN A 133 10.61 14.96 18.05
N ASP A 134 11.46 14.30 17.27
CA ASP A 134 12.46 14.94 16.42
C ASP A 134 11.86 15.57 15.14
N LYS A 135 10.55 15.37 14.89
CA LYS A 135 9.82 15.82 13.68
C LYS A 135 10.41 15.27 12.39
N ARG A 136 10.88 14.02 12.41
CA ARG A 136 11.51 13.34 11.26
C ARG A 136 10.57 12.26 10.72
N PRO A 137 10.63 11.95 9.41
CA PRO A 137 9.99 10.75 8.88
C PRO A 137 10.57 9.50 9.54
N PHE A 138 9.70 8.56 9.90
CA PHE A 138 10.12 7.25 10.39
C PHE A 138 10.32 6.30 9.21
N THR A 139 11.54 5.79 9.04
CA THR A 139 11.91 4.91 7.93
C THR A 139 12.51 3.60 8.44
N ALA A 140 12.64 2.61 7.55
CA ALA A 140 13.26 1.33 7.90
C ALA A 140 14.71 1.48 8.42
N MET A 141 15.41 2.54 8.03
CA MET A 141 16.78 2.82 8.48
C MET A 141 16.85 3.34 9.92
N ASP A 142 15.77 3.96 10.41
CA ASP A 142 15.68 4.40 11.81
C ASP A 142 15.46 3.20 12.76
N LEU A 143 14.99 2.07 12.21
CA LEU A 143 14.64 0.90 12.98
C LEU A 143 15.89 0.10 13.37
N ARG A 144 16.22 0.14 14.66
CA ARG A 144 17.27 -0.67 15.31
C ARG A 144 16.75 -2.09 15.57
N ALA A 145 16.33 -2.79 14.52
CA ALA A 145 15.78 -4.14 14.56
C ALA A 145 16.80 -5.20 14.15
N PRO A 146 16.68 -6.44 14.67
CA PRO A 146 17.46 -7.56 14.15
C PRO A 146 16.95 -7.98 12.77
N GLY A 147 17.88 -8.42 11.90
CA GLY A 147 17.54 -9.03 10.62
C GLY A 147 17.14 -8.03 9.54
N GLN A 148 16.30 -8.48 8.62
CA GLN A 148 15.78 -7.68 7.52
C GLN A 148 14.46 -7.03 7.92
N VAL A 149 14.32 -5.76 7.56
CA VAL A 149 13.10 -4.99 7.83
C VAL A 149 12.70 -4.16 6.63
N ALA A 150 11.40 -4.00 6.45
CA ALA A 150 10.80 -3.09 5.49
C ALA A 150 9.61 -2.38 6.14
N ILE A 151 9.36 -1.14 5.72
CA ILE A 151 8.23 -0.34 6.21
C ILE A 151 7.38 0.10 5.03
N GLU A 152 6.07 -0.01 5.18
CA GLU A 152 5.06 0.65 4.33
C GLU A 152 4.31 1.67 5.18
N THR A 153 4.09 2.86 4.61
CA THR A 153 3.30 3.90 5.26
C THR A 153 2.02 4.10 4.48
N LEU A 154 0.89 3.85 5.14
CA LEU A 154 -0.46 4.01 4.60
C LEU A 154 -1.14 5.18 5.30
N GLU A 155 -2.04 5.88 4.63
CA GLU A 155 -2.78 6.99 5.22
C GLU A 155 -4.26 6.64 5.34
N PHE A 156 -4.90 7.10 6.42
CA PHE A 156 -6.34 6.97 6.62
C PHE A 156 -6.88 8.17 7.38
N THR A 157 -8.09 8.61 7.04
CA THR A 157 -8.81 9.65 7.78
C THR A 157 -10.14 9.08 8.25
N PRO A 158 -10.32 8.84 9.56
CA PRO A 158 -11.59 8.38 10.10
C PRO A 158 -12.66 9.45 9.93
N SER A 159 -13.87 9.00 9.62
CA SER A 159 -15.07 9.81 9.46
C SER A 159 -16.13 9.41 10.49
N LYS A 160 -17.10 10.29 10.72
CA LYS A 160 -18.24 10.04 11.62
C LYS A 160 -19.26 9.11 10.99
#